data_AF-A0A0D7CMR4-F1
#
_entry.id   AF-A0A0D7CMR4-F1
#
_cell.length_a   1.000
_cell.length_b   1.000
_cell.length_c   1.000
_cell.angle_alpha   90.00
_cell.angle_beta   90.00
_cell.angle_gamma   90.00
#
_symmetry.space_group_name_H-M   'P 1'
#
loop_
_entity.id
_entity.type
_entity.pdbx_description
1 polymer ?
#
loop_
_entity_poly.entity_id
_entity_poly.type
_entity_poly.pdbx_seq_one_letter_code
_entity_poly.pdbx_strand_id
1 'polypeptide(L)'
;MPASVLRTLFRRTEPENSMTTSQPTTADVPATTPTAVMRFLTQGGATVEVRSHRFTTHYTWQGRPYVSGDSTREVDGFVWECLGCDADGRFDGSRGPSLDYGRYLPNERDVARRDANSHAEKCRALPRPDQP
;
A
#
# COMPACT_ATOMS: atom_id res chain seq x y z
N MET A 1 -66.44 -45.08 7.74
CA MET A 1 -66.10 -43.64 7.69
C MET A 1 -65.18 -43.31 8.85
N PRO A 2 -63.93 -42.93 8.58
CA PRO A 2 -63.31 -41.86 9.36
C PRO A 2 -62.66 -40.77 8.49
N ALA A 3 -62.58 -39.59 9.09
CA ALA A 3 -62.34 -38.30 8.49
C ALA A 3 -60.87 -38.02 8.18
N SER A 4 -60.70 -37.18 7.15
CA SER A 4 -59.48 -36.52 6.71
C SER A 4 -58.82 -35.67 7.81
N VAL A 5 -57.50 -35.76 7.91
CA VAL A 5 -56.64 -34.67 8.42
C VAL A 5 -55.43 -34.56 7.49
N LEU A 6 -55.47 -33.60 6.57
CA LEU A 6 -54.32 -33.20 5.74
C LEU A 6 -53.44 -32.25 6.57
N ARG A 7 -52.21 -32.68 6.87
CA ARG A 7 -51.14 -31.79 7.32
C ARG A 7 -50.21 -31.47 6.16
N THR A 8 -50.29 -30.22 5.72
CA THR A 8 -49.41 -29.58 4.75
C THR A 8 -48.02 -29.42 5.36
N LEU A 9 -47.00 -30.03 4.75
CA LEU A 9 -45.60 -29.68 5.00
C LEU A 9 -45.04 -29.05 3.72
N PHE A 10 -44.90 -27.73 3.76
CA PHE A 10 -44.11 -26.95 2.80
C PHE A 10 -42.64 -27.36 2.92
N ARG A 11 -42.15 -28.20 1.99
CA ARG A 11 -40.71 -28.37 1.77
C ARG A 11 -40.22 -27.22 0.89
N ARG A 12 -39.36 -26.39 1.46
CA ARG A 12 -38.64 -25.31 0.77
C ARG A 12 -37.59 -25.96 -0.13
N THR A 13 -37.70 -25.78 -1.43
CA THR A 13 -36.70 -26.16 -2.42
C THR A 13 -35.54 -25.17 -2.33
N GLU A 14 -34.36 -25.64 -1.92
CA GLU A 14 -33.11 -24.88 -2.05
C GLU A 14 -32.70 -24.86 -3.53
N PRO A 15 -32.31 -23.70 -4.10
CA PRO A 15 -31.76 -23.68 -5.46
C PRO A 15 -30.35 -24.29 -5.46
N GLU A 16 -30.19 -25.39 -6.20
CA GLU A 16 -28.89 -26.00 -6.49
C GLU A 16 -27.99 -25.00 -7.22
N ASN A 17 -26.99 -24.58 -6.48
CA ASN A 17 -25.98 -23.61 -6.84
C ASN A 17 -24.98 -24.24 -7.83
N SER A 18 -25.35 -24.34 -9.11
CA SER A 18 -24.42 -24.69 -10.20
C SER A 18 -23.89 -23.42 -10.85
N MET A 19 -23.04 -22.69 -10.13
CA MET A 19 -22.10 -21.76 -10.77
C MET A 19 -20.74 -22.45 -10.86
N THR A 20 -20.41 -22.85 -12.07
CA THR A 20 -19.06 -23.15 -12.54
C THR A 20 -18.10 -22.08 -12.02
N THR A 21 -17.34 -22.39 -10.97
CA THR A 21 -16.20 -21.58 -10.54
C THR A 21 -15.12 -21.73 -11.59
N SER A 22 -15.13 -20.85 -12.58
CA SER A 22 -13.96 -20.56 -13.38
C SER A 22 -12.85 -20.12 -12.44
N GLN A 23 -11.88 -21.00 -12.20
CA GLN A 23 -10.59 -20.64 -11.62
C GLN A 23 -10.02 -19.46 -12.42
N PRO A 24 -9.71 -18.31 -11.81
CA PRO A 24 -8.88 -17.33 -12.50
C PRO A 24 -7.51 -17.97 -12.72
N THR A 25 -7.21 -18.29 -13.98
CA THR A 25 -5.85 -18.54 -14.46
C THR A 25 -4.98 -17.39 -13.96
N THR A 26 -4.09 -17.68 -13.01
CA THR A 26 -3.09 -16.72 -12.57
C THR A 26 -2.18 -16.47 -13.76
N ALA A 27 -2.44 -15.37 -14.47
CA ALA A 27 -1.50 -14.85 -15.44
C ALA A 27 -0.22 -14.50 -14.66
N ASP A 28 0.87 -15.11 -15.08
CA ASP A 28 2.23 -14.79 -14.65
C ASP A 28 2.51 -13.33 -15.06
N VAL A 29 2.32 -12.39 -14.13
CA VAL A 29 2.63 -10.98 -14.37
C VAL A 29 4.14 -10.82 -14.14
N PRO A 30 4.91 -10.35 -15.16
CA PRO A 30 6.32 -10.09 -14.97
C PRO A 30 6.50 -9.07 -13.83
N ALA A 31 7.27 -9.45 -12.81
CA ALA A 31 7.60 -8.61 -11.67
C ALA A 31 8.41 -7.40 -12.14
N THR A 32 7.81 -6.21 -12.21
CA THR A 32 8.58 -4.94 -12.20
C THR A 32 7.78 -3.69 -11.84
N THR A 33 6.58 -3.80 -11.28
CA THR A 33 5.97 -2.67 -10.55
C THR A 33 6.36 -2.81 -9.09
N PRO A 34 7.00 -1.81 -8.44
CA PRO A 34 7.30 -1.88 -7.01
C PRO A 34 5.99 -2.03 -6.24
N THR A 35 5.75 -3.24 -5.73
CA THR A 35 4.51 -3.58 -5.05
C THR A 35 4.38 -2.72 -3.80
N ALA A 36 3.22 -2.07 -3.64
CA ALA A 36 2.89 -1.37 -2.42
C ALA A 36 2.94 -2.35 -1.25
N VAL A 37 3.78 -2.08 -0.26
CA VAL A 37 3.90 -2.87 0.97
C VAL A 37 2.80 -2.53 1.97
N MET A 38 2.25 -1.30 1.90
CA MET A 38 1.14 -0.82 2.72
C MET A 38 0.32 0.22 1.93
N ARG A 39 -0.96 0.36 2.26
CA ARG A 39 -1.88 1.34 1.68
C ARG A 39 -2.76 1.97 2.75
N PHE A 40 -3.06 3.26 2.59
CA PHE A 40 -3.97 4.03 3.44
C PHE A 40 -4.98 4.78 2.58
N LEU A 41 -6.16 5.07 3.13
CA LEU A 41 -7.19 5.89 2.48
C LEU A 41 -7.18 7.30 3.09
N THR A 42 -7.15 8.32 2.24
CA THR A 42 -7.27 9.71 2.66
C THR A 42 -8.71 10.05 3.04
N GLN A 43 -8.93 11.17 3.74
CA GLN A 43 -10.29 11.69 3.99
C GLN A 43 -11.04 12.00 2.69
N GLY A 44 -10.30 12.39 1.64
CA GLY A 44 -10.85 12.63 0.31
C GLY A 44 -11.10 11.37 -0.50
N GLY A 45 -10.74 10.18 0.01
CA GLY A 45 -10.91 8.91 -0.66
C GLY A 45 -9.75 8.50 -1.56
N ALA A 46 -8.68 9.30 -1.67
CA ALA A 46 -7.46 8.93 -2.38
C ALA A 46 -6.70 7.81 -1.65
N THR A 47 -5.80 7.14 -2.37
CA THR A 47 -4.88 6.15 -1.79
C THR A 47 -3.52 6.78 -1.52
N VAL A 48 -2.96 6.49 -0.34
CA VAL A 48 -1.54 6.69 -0.03
C VAL A 48 -0.87 5.33 0.01
N GLU A 49 0.18 5.13 -0.78
CA GLU A 49 0.92 3.87 -0.86
C GLU A 49 2.28 4.02 -0.20
N VAL A 50 2.72 3.01 0.55
CA VAL A 50 4.13 2.83 0.93
C VAL A 50 4.70 1.74 0.04
N ARG A 51 5.81 2.00 -0.63
CA ARG A 51 6.48 1.10 -1.57
C ARG A 51 7.90 0.83 -1.13
N SER A 52 8.41 -0.36 -1.46
CA SER A 52 9.85 -0.60 -1.41
C SER A 52 10.55 0.21 -2.49
N HIS A 53 11.65 0.86 -2.14
CA HIS A 53 12.41 1.70 -3.04
C HIS A 53 13.91 1.54 -2.77
N ARG A 54 14.67 1.16 -3.80
CA ARG A 54 16.12 1.17 -3.74
C ARG A 54 16.63 2.56 -4.06
N PHE A 55 17.49 3.08 -3.21
CA PHE A 55 18.07 4.41 -3.39
C PHE A 55 19.51 4.47 -2.94
N THR A 56 20.21 5.44 -3.49
CA THR A 56 21.60 5.73 -3.17
C THR A 56 21.63 6.72 -2.02
N THR A 57 22.28 6.37 -0.90
CA THR A 57 22.47 7.28 0.23
C THR A 57 23.92 7.44 0.62
N HIS A 58 24.25 8.59 1.19
CA HIS A 58 25.60 8.94 1.60
C HIS A 58 25.78 8.68 3.10
N TYR A 59 26.51 7.62 3.45
CA TYR A 59 26.88 7.36 4.83
C TYR A 59 28.09 8.22 5.20
N THR A 60 27.86 9.27 5.98
CA THR A 60 28.97 10.00 6.63
C THR A 60 29.45 9.20 7.84
N TRP A 61 30.74 9.36 8.16
CA TRP A 61 31.37 8.75 9.33
C TRP A 61 30.74 9.20 10.67
N GLN A 62 30.01 10.33 10.67
CA GLN A 62 29.30 10.86 11.82
C GLN A 62 28.16 9.92 12.22
N GLY A 63 28.39 9.12 13.26
CA GLY A 63 27.43 8.16 13.82
C GLY A 63 27.72 6.70 13.51
N ARG A 64 28.71 6.38 12.65
CA ARG A 64 29.11 5.00 12.32
C ARG A 64 30.63 4.86 12.26
N PRO A 65 31.32 4.63 13.40
CA PRO A 65 32.79 4.65 13.49
C PRO A 65 33.49 3.52 12.72
N TYR A 66 32.75 2.53 12.22
CA TYR A 66 33.29 1.41 11.44
C TYR A 66 33.34 1.70 9.93
N VAL A 67 32.84 2.85 9.48
CA VAL A 67 32.89 3.26 8.07
C VAL A 67 34.09 4.18 7.88
N SER A 68 35.16 3.66 7.26
CA SER A 68 36.35 4.44 6.93
C SER A 68 36.05 5.34 5.73
N GLY A 69 35.62 6.58 6.01
CA GLY A 69 35.40 7.63 5.03
C GLY A 69 33.93 7.81 4.62
N ASP A 70 33.72 8.87 3.85
CA ASP A 70 32.45 9.18 3.22
C ASP A 70 32.21 8.19 2.08
N SER A 71 31.15 7.37 2.19
CA SER A 71 30.82 6.38 1.17
C SER A 71 29.36 6.44 0.77
N THR A 72 29.15 6.49 -0.54
CA THR A 72 27.85 6.34 -1.15
C THR A 72 27.50 4.86 -1.25
N ARG A 73 26.33 4.46 -0.79
CA ARG A 73 25.85 3.08 -0.86
C ARG A 73 24.42 3.04 -1.39
N GLU A 74 24.13 2.06 -2.23
CA GLU A 74 22.75 1.71 -2.53
C GLU A 74 22.17 0.88 -1.39
N VAL A 75 20.96 1.25 -0.98
CA VAL A 75 20.22 0.58 0.07
C VAL A 75 18.77 0.39 -0.36
N ASP A 76 18.19 -0.72 0.08
CA ASP A 76 16.76 -0.97 -0.07
C ASP A 76 16.02 -0.35 1.10
N GLY A 77 15.06 0.52 0.84
CA GLY A 77 14.26 1.13 1.88
C GLY A 77 12.83 1.34 1.43
N PHE A 78 12.20 2.41 1.91
CA PHE A 78 10.79 2.70 1.64
C PHE A 78 10.59 4.15 1.22
N VAL A 79 9.52 4.36 0.47
CA VAL A 79 8.98 5.69 0.13
C VAL A 79 7.47 5.60 0.18
N TRP A 80 6.79 6.69 0.54
CA TRP A 80 5.34 6.76 0.39
C TRP A 80 4.93 7.80 -0.64
N GLU A 81 3.77 7.61 -1.28
CA GLU A 81 3.21 8.48 -2.32
C GLU A 81 1.69 8.57 -2.16
N CYS A 82 1.13 9.77 -2.28
CA CYS A 82 -0.31 10.03 -2.29
C CYS A 82 -0.82 10.19 -3.72
N LEU A 83 -1.64 9.23 -4.17
CA LEU A 83 -2.16 9.21 -5.54
C LEU A 83 -3.21 10.30 -5.81
N GLY A 84 -3.71 10.97 -4.77
CA GLY A 84 -4.68 12.06 -4.91
C GLY A 84 -4.05 13.45 -5.07
N CYS A 85 -2.98 13.76 -4.34
CA CYS A 85 -2.40 15.11 -4.31
C CYS A 85 -0.93 15.21 -4.74
N ASP A 86 -0.34 14.13 -5.26
CA ASP A 86 1.07 14.06 -5.69
C ASP A 86 2.12 14.25 -4.58
N ALA A 87 1.71 14.36 -3.32
CA ALA A 87 2.65 14.40 -2.21
C ALA A 87 3.33 13.04 -2.04
N ASP A 88 4.64 13.06 -1.79
CA ASP A 88 5.39 11.87 -1.47
C ASP A 88 6.26 12.11 -0.22
N GLY A 89 6.86 11.05 0.30
CA GLY A 89 7.74 11.12 1.45
C GLY A 89 8.91 12.09 1.25
N ARG A 90 9.36 12.31 -0.01
CA ARG A 90 10.55 13.10 -0.38
C ARG A 90 10.41 14.58 -0.05
N PHE A 91 9.18 15.07 0.02
CA PHE A 91 8.89 16.45 0.32
C PHE A 91 7.81 16.52 1.41
N ASP A 92 8.22 16.59 2.67
CA ASP A 92 7.35 16.94 3.80
C ASP A 92 6.95 18.44 3.81
N GLY A 93 7.28 19.19 2.75
CA GLY A 93 7.09 20.64 2.67
C GLY A 93 8.19 21.46 3.35
N SER A 94 9.18 20.83 3.98
CA SER A 94 10.32 21.50 4.63
C SER A 94 11.45 21.68 3.62
N ARG A 95 11.60 22.89 3.09
CA ARG A 95 12.57 23.27 2.05
C ARG A 95 14.02 23.04 2.49
N GLY A 96 14.72 22.13 1.82
CA GLY A 96 16.18 22.09 1.77
C GLY A 96 16.69 20.95 0.87
N PRO A 97 17.72 21.17 0.03
CA PRO A 97 18.36 20.11 -0.76
C PRO A 97 19.21 19.25 0.17
N SER A 98 18.55 18.39 0.94
CA SER A 98 19.20 17.48 1.86
C SER A 98 19.13 16.07 1.30
N LEU A 99 20.31 15.46 1.16
CA LEU A 99 20.58 14.19 0.50
C LEU A 99 19.74 13.06 1.11
N ASP A 100 18.58 12.75 0.50
CA ASP A 100 17.66 11.65 0.84
C ASP A 100 16.57 11.89 1.88
N TYR A 101 16.22 13.15 2.20
CA TYR A 101 15.05 13.38 3.04
C TYR A 101 13.79 12.84 2.35
N GLY A 102 13.08 11.96 3.07
CA GLY A 102 11.85 11.33 2.61
C GLY A 102 11.95 9.96 1.95
N ARG A 103 13.16 9.38 1.98
CA ARG A 103 13.37 7.97 1.77
C ARG A 103 13.72 7.35 3.12
N TYR A 104 12.98 6.31 3.48
CA TYR A 104 13.14 5.63 4.76
C TYR A 104 14.13 4.48 4.59
N LEU A 105 15.11 4.37 5.48
CA LEU A 105 16.06 3.26 5.51
C LEU A 105 15.34 1.91 5.74
N PRO A 106 16.01 0.77 5.48
CA PRO A 106 15.39 -0.55 5.64
C PRO A 106 14.84 -0.83 7.05
N ASN A 107 15.41 -0.20 8.10
CA ASN A 107 14.96 -0.31 9.48
C ASN A 107 13.91 0.75 9.87
N GLU A 108 13.48 1.60 8.96
CA GLU A 108 12.56 2.73 9.21
C GLU A 108 11.15 2.51 8.62
N ARG A 109 10.79 1.24 8.35
CA ARG A 109 9.47 0.86 7.84
C ARG A 109 8.32 1.44 8.67
N ASP A 110 8.46 1.43 10.00
CA ASP A 110 7.44 1.96 10.91
C ASP A 110 7.32 3.48 10.86
N VAL A 111 8.40 4.18 10.54
CA VAL A 111 8.39 5.63 10.33
C VAL A 111 7.67 5.94 9.01
N ALA A 112 8.03 5.23 7.93
CA ALA A 112 7.34 5.34 6.64
C ALA A 112 5.82 5.12 6.76
N ARG A 113 5.45 4.08 7.53
CA ARG A 113 4.06 3.76 7.86
C ARG A 113 3.35 4.91 8.58
N ARG A 114 3.98 5.47 9.61
CA ARG A 114 3.41 6.55 10.43
C ARG A 114 3.19 7.82 9.62
N ASP A 115 4.18 8.20 8.80
CA ASP A 115 4.11 9.43 8.01
C ASP A 115 3.07 9.33 6.90
N ALA A 116 3.02 8.19 6.20
CA ALA A 116 1.98 7.90 5.21
C ALA A 116 0.58 7.94 5.83
N ASN A 117 0.39 7.33 7.00
CA ASN A 117 -0.87 7.38 7.73
C ASN A 117 -1.22 8.81 8.17
N SER A 118 -0.25 9.58 8.67
CA SER A 118 -0.46 10.98 9.08
C SER A 118 -0.86 11.86 7.90
N HIS A 119 -0.31 11.61 6.71
CA HIS A 119 -0.75 12.28 5.48
C HIS A 119 -2.18 11.87 5.12
N ALA A 120 -2.48 10.58 5.14
CA ALA A 120 -3.82 10.07 4.83
C ALA A 120 -4.90 10.69 5.74
N GLU A 121 -4.63 10.82 7.04
CA GLU A 121 -5.51 11.45 8.02
C GLU A 121 -5.82 12.93 7.72
N LYS A 122 -4.98 13.64 6.98
CA LYS A 122 -5.13 15.09 6.71
C LYS A 122 -5.55 15.38 5.28
N CYS A 123 -5.18 14.52 4.33
CA CYS A 123 -5.40 14.76 2.92
C CYS A 123 -6.88 14.62 2.55
N ARG A 124 -7.40 15.62 1.83
CA ARG A 124 -8.78 15.66 1.33
C ARG A 124 -8.87 15.52 -0.19
N ALA A 125 -7.76 15.22 -0.86
CA ALA A 125 -7.77 14.96 -2.29
C ALA A 125 -8.47 13.63 -2.59
N LEU A 126 -9.27 13.63 -3.66
CA LEU A 126 -9.84 12.43 -4.27
C LEU A 126 -8.76 11.69 -5.07
N PRO A 127 -8.90 10.37 -5.31
CA PRO A 127 -8.05 9.68 -6.26
C PRO A 127 -8.13 10.38 -7.61
N ARG A 128 -7.00 10.47 -8.31
CA ARG A 128 -7.01 10.93 -9.69
C ARG A 128 -7.74 9.89 -10.55
N PRO A 129 -8.81 10.27 -11.27
CA PRO A 129 -9.36 9.42 -12.31
C PRO A 129 -8.28 9.27 -13.40
N ASP A 130 -8.04 8.03 -13.82
CA ASP A 130 -7.00 7.58 -14.76
C ASP A 130 -5.56 7.54 -14.24
N GLN A 131 -5.23 6.43 -13.57
CA GLN A 131 -4.05 5.66 -14.01
C GLN A 131 -4.59 4.46 -14.83
N PRO A 132 -4.04 4.21 -16.03
CA PRO A 132 -4.53 3.16 -16.95
C PRO A 132 -4.49 1.75 -16.34
#